data_AF-A0A525CIG1-F1
#
_entry.id   AF-A0A525CIG1-F1
#
_cell.length_a   1.000
_cell.length_b   1.000
_cell.length_c   1.000
_cell.angle_alpha   90.00
_cell.angle_beta   90.00
_cell.angle_gamma   90.00
#
_symmetry.space_group_name_H-M   'P 1'
#
loop_
_entity.id
_entity.type
_entity.pdbx_description
1 polymer ?
#
loop_
_entity_poly.entity_id
_entity_poly.type
_entity_poly.pdbx_seq_one_letter_code
_entity_poly.pdbx_strand_id
1 'polypeptide(L)'
;MKTILKNSNFTTKTFLVTIILAAMFVISTNHVGFTSDDGPVSSPTTSSDSSSSDTSSDTSSSSTTTDSTSTTSTSTSNTVTKLVAFGDSITAGFGGVAPYPTKLRGLVGSCYTIINSGVAGEMTRTGVSRINRVLTTHKPKTIIIMEGANDAFWGISPSTVKFNLGFMIDTSRARGATPVISTITPNTKKVSVTATIPASYNPQIKLLASQKSVTLVDSYAAVAANWSNLTLEGLHPNDAGSLLIAQAFSAALPCSGGSGGGGCFIATAAFGSSIEPQVTLLKRFRDQFLLKSDMGRLFVKAYYHYSPPIAEFISRHGTLKMAVRTTLYPLIGFCYLVLDASFIERLSIFMLLLGVAGSALWLARRRRRTVILS
;
A
#
# COMPACT_ATOMS: atom_id res chain seq x y z
N MET A 1 -11.84 -1.98 48.08
CA MET A 1 -11.93 -1.80 46.62
C MET A 1 -10.57 -1.39 46.03
N LYS A 2 -9.53 -2.23 46.16
CA LYS A 2 -8.15 -1.88 45.74
C LYS A 2 -7.27 -3.10 45.40
N THR A 3 -7.86 -4.16 44.83
CA THR A 3 -7.16 -5.46 44.62
C THR A 3 -7.62 -6.27 43.38
N ILE A 4 -8.00 -5.62 42.27
CA ILE A 4 -8.33 -6.32 41.00
C ILE A 4 -7.71 -5.61 39.79
N LEU A 5 -6.38 -5.49 39.75
CA LEU A 5 -5.62 -4.97 38.60
C LEU A 5 -4.24 -5.66 38.43
N LYS A 6 -4.17 -6.98 38.64
CA LYS A 6 -2.90 -7.73 38.53
C LYS A 6 -3.05 -9.19 38.09
N ASN A 7 -3.59 -9.45 36.88
CA ASN A 7 -3.25 -10.63 36.05
C ASN A 7 -3.92 -10.66 34.66
N SER A 8 -3.44 -9.84 33.72
CA SER A 8 -3.69 -10.03 32.27
C SER A 8 -2.44 -9.76 31.39
N ASN A 9 -1.30 -9.51 32.01
CA ASN A 9 -0.11 -8.92 31.37
C ASN A 9 0.98 -9.93 30.95
N PHE A 10 0.77 -11.24 31.11
CA PHE A 10 1.78 -12.25 30.79
C PHE A 10 1.63 -12.77 29.35
N THR A 11 0.49 -13.37 29.02
CA THR A 11 0.26 -14.06 27.74
C THR A 11 0.50 -13.17 26.51
N THR A 12 -0.02 -11.94 26.51
CA THR A 12 0.08 -11.01 25.37
C THR A 12 1.49 -10.46 25.18
N LYS A 13 2.26 -10.28 26.27
CA LYS A 13 3.66 -9.83 26.20
C LYS A 13 4.57 -10.94 25.69
N THR A 14 4.35 -12.17 26.15
CA THR A 14 5.08 -13.34 25.64
C THR A 14 4.87 -13.49 24.14
N PHE A 15 3.62 -13.45 23.66
CA PHE A 15 3.29 -13.63 22.23
C PHE A 15 3.95 -12.60 21.30
N LEU A 16 3.99 -11.33 21.72
CA LEU A 16 4.64 -10.24 20.96
C LEU A 16 6.16 -10.43 20.88
N VAL A 17 6.77 -10.83 21.99
CA VAL A 17 8.20 -11.17 22.06
C VAL A 17 8.50 -12.41 21.23
N THR A 18 7.63 -13.45 21.24
CA THR A 18 7.83 -14.66 20.43
C THR A 18 7.83 -14.38 18.93
N ILE A 19 6.96 -13.50 18.41
CA ILE A 19 6.93 -13.18 16.96
C ILE A 19 8.18 -12.40 16.54
N ILE A 20 8.62 -11.42 17.34
CA ILE A 20 9.82 -10.62 17.05
C ILE A 20 11.08 -11.48 17.20
N LEU A 21 11.18 -12.30 18.26
CA LEU A 21 12.28 -13.23 18.45
C LEU A 21 12.29 -14.35 17.42
N ALA A 22 11.16 -14.86 16.94
CA ALA A 22 11.14 -15.85 15.86
C ALA A 22 11.71 -15.27 14.56
N ALA A 23 11.35 -14.03 14.22
CA ALA A 23 11.93 -13.33 13.07
C ALA A 23 13.45 -13.10 13.24
N MET A 24 13.91 -12.71 14.43
CA MET A 24 15.34 -12.50 14.71
C MET A 24 16.15 -13.80 14.84
N PHE A 25 15.55 -14.88 15.36
CA PHE A 25 16.17 -16.19 15.50
C PHE A 25 16.42 -16.83 14.13
N VAL A 26 15.49 -16.71 13.20
CA VAL A 26 15.66 -17.14 11.80
C VAL A 26 16.75 -16.34 11.06
N ILE A 27 17.00 -15.08 11.45
CA ILE A 27 18.12 -14.29 10.92
C ILE A 27 19.45 -14.76 11.54
N SER A 28 19.47 -15.04 12.85
CA SER A 28 20.67 -15.46 13.58
C SER A 28 21.16 -16.87 13.21
N THR A 29 20.26 -17.80 12.87
CA THR A 29 20.62 -19.20 12.59
C THR A 29 21.13 -19.47 11.16
N ASN A 30 21.05 -18.50 10.24
CA ASN A 30 21.53 -18.66 8.86
C ASN A 30 22.97 -18.15 8.64
N HIS A 31 23.71 -17.80 9.70
CA HIS A 31 25.12 -17.40 9.59
C HIS A 31 26.08 -18.58 9.85
N VAL A 32 25.88 -19.68 9.12
CA VAL A 32 26.82 -20.82 9.07
C VAL A 32 27.23 -21.00 7.60
N GLY A 33 28.54 -20.92 7.35
CA GLY A 33 29.05 -20.66 5.99
C GLY A 33 29.03 -21.86 5.04
N PHE A 34 29.05 -21.54 3.76
CA PHE A 34 29.57 -22.42 2.71
C PHE A 34 30.46 -21.58 1.78
N THR A 35 31.69 -22.06 1.56
CA THR A 35 32.69 -21.47 0.67
C THR A 35 32.76 -22.23 -0.64
N SER A 36 33.37 -21.60 -1.66
CA SER A 36 33.72 -22.22 -2.95
C SER A 36 32.53 -22.54 -3.85
N ASP A 37 32.60 -22.44 -5.17
CA ASP A 37 33.46 -21.77 -6.17
C ASP A 37 32.74 -22.06 -7.52
N ASP A 38 33.31 -21.63 -8.64
CA ASP A 38 32.94 -21.94 -10.05
C ASP A 38 32.15 -20.86 -10.83
N GLY A 39 32.91 -20.19 -11.71
CA GLY A 39 32.66 -20.28 -13.16
C GLY A 39 31.61 -19.35 -13.79
N PRO A 40 32.00 -18.43 -14.70
CA PRO A 40 31.04 -17.69 -15.51
C PRO A 40 30.53 -18.55 -16.68
N VAL A 41 29.21 -18.61 -16.89
CA VAL A 41 28.61 -19.19 -18.11
C VAL A 41 28.17 -18.06 -19.04
N SER A 42 28.74 -18.09 -20.24
CA SER A 42 28.53 -17.13 -21.33
C SER A 42 27.17 -17.26 -22.00
N SER A 43 26.66 -16.13 -22.49
CA SER A 43 25.60 -16.05 -23.49
C SER A 43 26.00 -16.71 -24.82
N PRO A 44 25.00 -17.11 -25.63
CA PRO A 44 25.13 -17.07 -27.08
C PRO A 44 24.14 -16.09 -27.72
N THR A 45 24.65 -15.31 -28.66
CA THR A 45 23.93 -14.36 -29.52
C THR A 45 23.65 -15.01 -30.88
N THR A 46 22.43 -14.84 -31.42
CA THR A 46 22.08 -14.99 -32.85
C THR A 46 20.81 -14.12 -33.06
N SER A 47 20.72 -13.09 -33.91
CA SER A 47 20.72 -13.05 -35.40
C SER A 47 19.82 -14.12 -36.04
N SER A 48 18.92 -13.90 -36.99
CA SER A 48 18.31 -12.70 -37.64
C SER A 48 17.02 -13.20 -38.37
N ASP A 49 16.23 -12.51 -39.21
CA ASP A 49 16.24 -11.16 -39.81
C ASP A 49 14.79 -10.79 -40.27
N SER A 50 14.62 -9.74 -41.09
CA SER A 50 13.53 -9.53 -42.10
C SER A 50 12.05 -9.68 -41.65
N SER A 51 11.21 -8.63 -41.59
CA SER A 51 10.67 -7.79 -42.68
C SER A 51 9.70 -8.48 -43.65
N SER A 52 8.40 -8.14 -43.55
CA SER A 52 7.54 -7.87 -44.72
C SER A 52 6.20 -7.26 -44.29
N SER A 53 5.85 -6.14 -44.93
CA SER A 53 4.50 -5.59 -45.01
C SER A 53 3.69 -6.31 -46.08
N ASP A 54 2.38 -6.47 -45.87
CA ASP A 54 1.31 -6.10 -46.81
C ASP A 54 -0.04 -6.64 -46.28
N THR A 55 -1.25 -6.21 -46.66
CA THR A 55 -1.87 -5.00 -47.26
C THR A 55 -3.23 -5.51 -47.77
N SER A 56 -4.35 -4.79 -47.53
CA SER A 56 -5.67 -4.98 -48.20
C SER A 56 -6.41 -6.33 -47.97
N SER A 57 -7.74 -6.49 -48.13
CA SER A 57 -8.90 -5.55 -48.21
C SER A 57 -10.21 -6.36 -48.10
N ASP A 58 -11.31 -5.67 -47.78
CA ASP A 58 -12.72 -5.89 -48.19
C ASP A 58 -13.30 -7.32 -48.34
N THR A 59 -14.47 -7.56 -47.73
CA THR A 59 -15.78 -7.48 -48.44
C THR A 59 -16.95 -7.90 -47.52
N SER A 60 -18.10 -7.23 -47.65
CA SER A 60 -19.36 -7.51 -46.93
C SER A 60 -20.09 -8.76 -47.44
N SER A 61 -20.89 -9.43 -46.57
CA SER A 61 -22.36 -9.55 -46.79
C SER A 61 -23.12 -10.44 -45.77
N SER A 62 -24.25 -9.88 -45.30
CA SER A 62 -25.58 -10.48 -45.05
C SER A 62 -25.80 -11.76 -44.21
N SER A 63 -26.64 -11.59 -43.18
CA SER A 63 -27.76 -12.45 -42.73
C SER A 63 -27.53 -13.92 -42.36
N THR A 64 -27.87 -14.27 -41.11
CA THR A 64 -29.05 -15.12 -40.78
C THR A 64 -29.42 -14.95 -39.31
N THR A 65 -30.72 -14.98 -39.01
CA THR A 65 -31.29 -14.95 -37.65
C THR A 65 -31.16 -16.30 -36.95
N THR A 66 -30.65 -16.31 -35.72
CA THR A 66 -31.00 -17.37 -34.76
C THR A 66 -31.18 -16.76 -33.38
N ASP A 67 -32.38 -16.94 -32.82
CA ASP A 67 -32.67 -16.58 -31.44
C ASP A 67 -31.88 -17.51 -30.51
N SER A 68 -31.19 -16.93 -29.53
CA SER A 68 -30.41 -17.66 -28.54
C SER A 68 -30.17 -16.77 -27.34
N THR A 69 -30.84 -17.11 -26.25
CA THR A 69 -30.70 -16.53 -24.91
C THR A 69 -29.27 -16.70 -24.39
N SER A 70 -28.36 -15.86 -24.87
CA SER A 70 -27.00 -15.77 -24.37
C SER A 70 -27.04 -15.05 -23.03
N THR A 71 -26.97 -15.83 -21.95
CA THR A 71 -26.73 -15.32 -20.60
C THR A 71 -25.48 -14.45 -20.64
N THR A 72 -25.65 -13.12 -20.56
CA THR A 72 -24.54 -12.16 -20.56
C THR A 72 -23.69 -12.34 -19.30
N SER A 73 -22.75 -13.27 -19.37
CA SER A 73 -21.59 -13.31 -18.51
C SER A 73 -20.77 -12.06 -18.82
N THR A 74 -21.04 -10.99 -18.06
CA THR A 74 -20.31 -9.73 -18.14
C THR A 74 -18.83 -10.00 -17.85
N SER A 75 -18.09 -10.26 -18.92
CA SER A 75 -16.63 -10.28 -18.95
C SER A 75 -16.16 -8.89 -18.58
N THR A 76 -15.94 -8.66 -17.28
CA THR A 76 -15.29 -7.48 -16.75
C THR A 76 -13.84 -7.51 -17.21
N SER A 77 -13.60 -7.00 -18.42
CA SER A 77 -12.27 -6.70 -18.92
C SER A 77 -11.52 -5.91 -17.85
N ASN A 78 -10.54 -6.56 -17.21
CA ASN A 78 -9.64 -5.97 -16.22
C ASN A 78 -8.67 -5.02 -16.94
N THR A 79 -9.22 -3.96 -17.52
CA THR A 79 -8.47 -2.91 -18.18
C THR A 79 -7.74 -2.11 -17.10
N VAL A 80 -6.44 -2.37 -16.96
CA VAL A 80 -5.57 -1.67 -16.03
C VAL A 80 -5.70 -0.17 -16.23
N THR A 81 -6.09 0.54 -15.16
CA THR A 81 -6.51 1.95 -15.28
C THR A 81 -5.29 2.86 -15.33
N LYS A 82 -5.17 3.72 -16.34
CA LYS A 82 -4.05 4.69 -16.37
C LYS A 82 -4.24 5.79 -15.33
N LEU A 83 -3.26 5.93 -14.44
CA LEU A 83 -3.16 6.99 -13.46
C LEU A 83 -1.92 7.85 -13.76
N VAL A 84 -2.07 9.16 -13.83
CA VAL A 84 -0.94 10.10 -13.89
C VAL A 84 -0.69 10.69 -12.51
N ALA A 85 0.56 10.69 -12.06
CA ALA A 85 1.00 11.50 -10.93
C ALA A 85 1.63 12.79 -11.46
N PHE A 86 0.95 13.92 -11.26
CA PHE A 86 1.32 15.24 -11.77
C PHE A 86 1.75 16.14 -10.60
N GLY A 87 2.85 16.89 -10.78
CA GLY A 87 3.36 17.78 -9.75
C GLY A 87 4.83 18.12 -9.90
N ASP A 88 5.44 18.53 -8.80
CA ASP A 88 6.81 19.05 -8.76
C ASP A 88 7.89 17.98 -8.47
N SER A 89 9.05 18.39 -7.92
CA SER A 89 10.16 17.50 -7.53
C SER A 89 9.78 16.42 -6.51
N ILE A 90 8.76 16.66 -5.68
CA ILE A 90 8.26 15.65 -4.74
C ILE A 90 7.56 14.51 -5.49
N THR A 91 6.93 14.81 -6.63
CA THR A 91 6.36 13.83 -7.54
C THR A 91 7.44 13.19 -8.43
N ALA A 92 8.38 13.99 -8.96
CA ALA A 92 9.45 13.52 -9.84
C ALA A 92 10.42 12.55 -9.14
N GLY A 93 10.73 12.81 -7.87
CA GLY A 93 11.84 12.22 -7.14
C GLY A 93 13.03 13.17 -7.03
N PHE A 94 13.76 13.05 -5.93
CA PHE A 94 14.91 13.90 -5.61
C PHE A 94 15.97 13.07 -4.87
N GLY A 95 17.26 13.39 -5.06
CA GLY A 95 18.35 12.75 -4.31
C GLY A 95 18.48 11.23 -4.49
N GLY A 96 17.99 10.67 -5.59
CA GLY A 96 18.00 9.20 -5.83
C GLY A 96 16.96 8.40 -5.03
N VAL A 97 16.14 9.06 -4.19
CA VAL A 97 15.06 8.43 -3.43
C VAL A 97 13.89 8.05 -4.36
N ALA A 98 13.28 6.88 -4.12
CA ALA A 98 12.14 6.43 -4.91
C ALA A 98 10.86 7.22 -4.49
N PRO A 99 10.29 8.07 -5.37
CA PRO A 99 9.22 8.97 -4.99
C PRO A 99 7.89 8.24 -4.74
N TYR A 100 6.93 8.96 -4.15
CA TYR A 100 5.62 8.38 -3.81
C TYR A 100 4.91 7.69 -4.99
N PRO A 101 4.99 8.08 -6.28
CA PRO A 101 4.33 7.33 -7.36
C PRO A 101 4.92 5.92 -7.53
N THR A 102 6.23 5.77 -7.32
CA THR A 102 6.92 4.47 -7.36
C THR A 102 6.49 3.58 -6.18
N LYS A 103 6.42 4.15 -4.96
CA LYS A 103 5.92 3.43 -3.79
C LYS A 103 4.43 3.08 -3.93
N LEU A 104 3.62 4.00 -4.46
CA LEU A 104 2.18 3.83 -4.70
C LEU A 104 1.88 2.69 -5.65
N ARG A 105 2.70 2.49 -6.71
CA ARG A 105 2.58 1.35 -7.63
C ARG A 105 2.63 0.00 -6.90
N GLY A 106 3.49 -0.12 -5.88
CA GLY A 106 3.55 -1.32 -5.03
C GLY A 106 2.37 -1.49 -4.07
N LEU A 107 1.62 -0.42 -3.77
CA LEU A 107 0.45 -0.43 -2.88
C LEU A 107 -0.85 -0.74 -3.62
N VAL A 108 -1.01 -0.23 -4.85
CA VAL A 108 -2.23 -0.41 -5.68
C VAL A 108 -2.16 -1.56 -6.67
N GLY A 109 -0.96 -2.11 -6.92
CA GLY A 109 -0.77 -3.27 -7.80
C GLY A 109 -1.32 -3.05 -9.21
N SER A 110 -2.03 -4.05 -9.73
CA SER A 110 -2.61 -4.06 -11.08
C SER A 110 -3.84 -3.15 -11.27
N CYS A 111 -4.35 -2.48 -10.22
CA CYS A 111 -5.42 -1.50 -10.40
C CYS A 111 -5.01 -0.35 -11.31
N TYR A 112 -3.75 0.10 -11.23
CA TYR A 112 -3.27 1.26 -11.98
C TYR A 112 -1.92 1.08 -12.67
N THR A 113 -1.85 1.47 -13.94
CA THR A 113 -0.58 1.82 -14.58
C THR A 113 -0.27 3.26 -14.19
N ILE A 114 0.64 3.43 -13.24
CA ILE A 114 1.06 4.75 -12.75
C ILE A 114 2.14 5.33 -13.66
N ILE A 115 1.88 6.53 -14.17
CA ILE A 115 2.77 7.34 -14.99
C ILE A 115 3.24 8.51 -14.13
N ASN A 116 4.55 8.57 -13.85
CA ASN A 116 5.14 9.73 -13.18
C ASN A 116 5.30 10.87 -14.19
N SER A 117 4.64 12.00 -13.94
CA SER A 117 4.74 13.24 -14.68
C SER A 117 5.13 14.40 -13.76
N GLY A 118 6.00 14.13 -12.79
CA GLY A 118 6.62 15.14 -11.95
C GLY A 118 7.71 15.93 -12.68
N VAL A 119 7.84 17.23 -12.40
CA VAL A 119 8.88 18.11 -12.95
C VAL A 119 9.58 18.85 -11.82
N ALA A 120 10.90 18.70 -11.69
CA ALA A 120 11.63 19.31 -10.57
C ALA A 120 11.58 20.85 -10.60
N GLY A 121 11.31 21.48 -9.45
CA GLY A 121 11.20 22.93 -9.33
C GLY A 121 9.94 23.56 -9.93
N GLU A 122 8.98 22.76 -10.40
CA GLU A 122 7.78 23.28 -11.04
C GLU A 122 6.87 24.06 -10.08
N MET A 123 6.37 25.19 -10.56
CA MET A 123 5.33 26.00 -9.91
C MET A 123 4.01 25.84 -10.65
N THR A 124 2.89 26.01 -9.94
CA THR A 124 1.54 25.78 -10.47
C THR A 124 1.21 26.52 -11.78
N ARG A 125 1.85 27.68 -12.03
CA ARG A 125 1.75 28.42 -13.30
C ARG A 125 2.25 27.62 -14.51
N THR A 126 3.31 26.84 -14.33
CA THR A 126 3.92 25.97 -15.35
C THR A 126 3.12 24.68 -15.49
N GLY A 127 2.64 24.12 -14.36
CA GLY A 127 1.69 23.00 -14.35
C GLY A 127 0.45 23.29 -15.21
N VAL A 128 -0.18 24.46 -15.02
CA VAL A 128 -1.28 24.98 -15.87
C VAL A 128 -0.94 24.95 -17.37
N SER A 129 0.28 25.36 -17.75
CA SER A 129 0.69 25.38 -19.17
C SER A 129 0.85 23.98 -19.78
N ARG A 130 1.27 22.97 -19.00
CA ARG A 130 1.56 21.62 -19.53
C ARG A 130 0.46 20.58 -19.31
N ILE A 131 -0.48 20.78 -18.38
CA ILE A 131 -1.44 19.74 -17.98
C ILE A 131 -2.28 19.21 -19.17
N ASN A 132 -2.68 20.10 -20.08
CA ASN A 132 -3.45 19.74 -21.27
C ASN A 132 -2.68 18.79 -22.20
N ARG A 133 -1.36 18.97 -22.33
CA ARG A 133 -0.47 18.05 -23.08
C ARG A 133 -0.39 16.69 -22.38
N VAL A 134 -0.14 16.67 -21.07
CA VAL A 134 -0.04 15.43 -20.28
C VAL A 134 -1.32 14.59 -20.35
N LEU A 135 -2.48 15.22 -20.18
CA LEU A 135 -3.78 14.58 -20.31
C LEU A 135 -4.02 14.03 -21.72
N THR A 136 -3.66 14.79 -22.76
CA THR A 136 -3.82 14.37 -24.17
C THR A 136 -2.90 13.20 -24.53
N THR A 137 -1.65 13.22 -24.07
CA THR A 137 -0.65 12.16 -24.34
C THR A 137 -1.00 10.86 -23.63
N HIS A 138 -1.34 10.89 -22.35
CA HIS A 138 -1.49 9.66 -21.56
C HIS A 138 -2.94 9.15 -21.49
N LYS A 139 -3.93 10.02 -21.73
CA LYS A 139 -5.38 9.75 -21.61
C LYS A 139 -5.73 9.01 -20.30
N PRO A 140 -5.32 9.53 -19.12
CA PRO A 140 -5.55 8.85 -17.86
C PRO A 140 -7.02 8.89 -17.46
N LYS A 141 -7.47 7.89 -16.70
CA LYS A 141 -8.76 7.92 -16.00
C LYS A 141 -8.67 8.61 -14.64
N THR A 142 -7.48 8.67 -14.05
CA THR A 142 -7.23 9.34 -12.77
C THR A 142 -5.96 10.18 -12.86
N ILE A 143 -5.97 11.39 -12.30
CA ILE A 143 -4.78 12.24 -12.19
C ILE A 143 -4.62 12.72 -10.76
N ILE A 144 -3.51 12.38 -10.13
CA ILE A 144 -3.06 12.99 -8.88
C ILE A 144 -2.42 14.33 -9.23
N ILE A 145 -2.78 15.40 -8.54
CA ILE A 145 -2.18 16.74 -8.66
C ILE A 145 -1.62 17.11 -7.28
N MET A 146 -0.30 17.14 -7.16
CA MET A 146 0.40 17.58 -5.95
C MET A 146 1.49 18.59 -6.32
N GLU A 147 1.13 19.86 -6.24
CA GLU A 147 1.93 20.98 -6.70
C GLU A 147 1.67 22.22 -5.83
N GLY A 148 2.57 23.20 -5.88
CA GLY A 148 2.51 24.41 -5.06
C GLY A 148 3.61 24.51 -4.00
N ALA A 149 4.46 23.48 -3.84
CA ALA A 149 5.59 23.55 -2.91
C ALA A 149 6.60 24.63 -3.32
N ASN A 150 6.86 24.77 -4.62
CA ASN A 150 7.74 25.81 -5.17
C ASN A 150 7.07 27.19 -5.14
N ASP A 151 5.76 27.28 -5.40
CA ASP A 151 4.99 28.52 -5.24
C ASP A 151 5.14 29.06 -3.81
N ALA A 152 4.97 28.19 -2.81
CA ALA A 152 5.21 28.54 -1.41
C ALA A 152 6.67 28.93 -1.12
N PHE A 153 7.66 28.22 -1.69
CA PHE A 153 9.07 28.54 -1.56
C PHE A 153 9.46 29.91 -2.13
N TRP A 154 8.79 30.34 -3.22
CA TRP A 154 9.00 31.63 -3.88
C TRP A 154 8.02 32.73 -3.46
N GLY A 155 7.12 32.47 -2.49
CA GLY A 155 6.18 33.46 -1.95
C GLY A 155 5.01 33.81 -2.88
N ILE A 156 4.70 32.98 -3.87
CA ILE A 156 3.55 33.16 -4.77
C ILE A 156 2.24 32.94 -4.01
N SER A 157 1.29 33.87 -4.10
CA SER A 157 0.16 33.91 -3.17
C SER A 157 -0.67 32.61 -3.11
N PRO A 158 -1.18 32.20 -1.92
CA PRO A 158 -2.06 31.04 -1.78
C PRO A 158 -3.33 31.08 -2.64
N SER A 159 -3.84 32.29 -2.96
CA SER A 159 -4.97 32.47 -3.88
C SER A 159 -4.59 32.18 -5.33
N THR A 160 -3.38 32.54 -5.77
CA THR A 160 -2.83 32.15 -7.08
C THR A 160 -2.67 30.63 -7.19
N VAL A 161 -2.08 29.99 -6.16
CA VAL A 161 -1.95 28.52 -6.11
C VAL A 161 -3.32 27.85 -6.21
N LYS A 162 -4.30 28.32 -5.43
CA LYS A 162 -5.69 27.84 -5.47
C LYS A 162 -6.33 28.02 -6.85
N PHE A 163 -6.15 29.17 -7.50
CA PHE A 163 -6.68 29.44 -8.83
C PHE A 163 -6.10 28.46 -9.87
N ASN A 164 -4.77 28.30 -9.88
CA ASN A 164 -4.08 27.42 -10.81
C ASN A 164 -4.46 25.94 -10.61
N LEU A 165 -4.53 25.47 -9.36
CA LEU A 165 -5.03 24.13 -9.03
C LEU A 165 -6.50 23.97 -9.47
N GLY A 166 -7.33 25.00 -9.33
CA GLY A 166 -8.71 25.04 -9.83
C GLY A 166 -8.79 24.80 -11.34
N PHE A 167 -7.98 25.53 -12.13
CA PHE A 167 -7.87 25.35 -13.57
C PHE A 167 -7.41 23.93 -13.94
N MET A 168 -6.45 23.37 -13.21
CA MET A 168 -5.96 22.02 -13.44
C MET A 168 -7.01 20.92 -13.15
N ILE A 169 -7.82 21.09 -12.11
CA ILE A 169 -8.98 20.23 -11.80
C ILE A 169 -10.00 20.26 -12.95
N ASP A 170 -10.37 21.46 -13.40
CA ASP A 170 -11.38 21.65 -14.45
C ASP A 170 -10.90 21.07 -15.79
N THR A 171 -9.63 21.33 -16.15
CA THR A 171 -9.00 20.78 -17.37
C THR A 171 -8.95 19.25 -17.33
N SER A 172 -8.66 18.66 -16.16
CA SER A 172 -8.65 17.20 -15.98
C SER A 172 -10.04 16.59 -16.23
N ARG A 173 -11.08 17.19 -15.67
CA ARG A 173 -12.48 16.77 -15.85
C ARG A 173 -12.92 16.90 -17.30
N ALA A 174 -12.60 18.02 -17.97
CA ALA A 174 -12.89 18.24 -19.38
C ALA A 174 -12.20 17.22 -20.31
N ARG A 175 -11.11 16.57 -19.86
CA ARG A 175 -10.42 15.48 -20.55
C ARG A 175 -10.88 14.08 -20.13
N GLY A 176 -11.93 13.96 -19.31
CA GLY A 176 -12.49 12.69 -18.86
C GLY A 176 -11.67 11.97 -17.78
N ALA A 177 -10.73 12.68 -17.13
CA ALA A 177 -9.96 12.19 -16.00
C ALA A 177 -10.58 12.65 -14.67
N THR A 178 -10.58 11.77 -13.67
CA THR A 178 -10.93 12.11 -12.28
C THR A 178 -9.71 12.72 -11.60
N PRO A 179 -9.71 14.01 -11.23
CA PRO A 179 -8.64 14.60 -10.44
C PRO A 179 -8.72 14.13 -8.98
N VAL A 180 -7.54 13.98 -8.37
CA VAL A 180 -7.31 13.83 -6.93
C VAL A 180 -6.24 14.85 -6.56
N ILE A 181 -6.54 15.79 -5.68
CA ILE A 181 -5.56 16.82 -5.29
C ILE A 181 -4.94 16.52 -3.93
N SER A 182 -3.79 17.12 -3.63
CA SER A 182 -3.11 16.94 -2.35
C SER A 182 -2.73 18.26 -1.69
N THR A 183 -2.66 18.26 -0.36
CA THR A 183 -1.96 19.30 0.40
C THR A 183 -0.46 19.25 0.12
N ILE A 184 0.20 20.41 0.24
CA ILE A 184 1.64 20.57 0.11
C ILE A 184 2.30 20.04 1.40
N THR A 185 3.37 19.25 1.28
CA THR A 185 4.14 18.72 2.44
C THR A 185 4.85 19.84 3.22
N PRO A 186 5.31 19.60 4.46
CA PRO A 186 6.07 20.62 5.19
C PRO A 186 7.36 21.02 4.45
N ASN A 187 7.84 22.24 4.69
CA ASN A 187 9.12 22.73 4.20
C ASN A 187 9.87 23.45 5.32
N THR A 188 10.83 22.79 5.94
CA THR A 188 11.68 23.31 7.03
C THR A 188 13.03 23.84 6.55
N LYS A 189 13.32 23.79 5.24
CA LYS A 189 14.61 24.21 4.66
C LYS A 189 14.87 25.72 4.77
N LYS A 190 13.82 26.54 4.86
CA LYS A 190 13.87 27.97 5.18
C LYS A 190 12.77 28.32 6.18
N VAL A 191 13.15 28.55 7.43
CA VAL A 191 12.25 28.75 8.60
C VAL A 191 11.13 29.78 8.34
N SER A 192 11.40 30.81 7.53
CA SER A 192 10.44 31.87 7.18
C SER A 192 9.35 31.46 6.17
N VAL A 193 9.58 30.45 5.31
CA VAL A 193 8.52 29.87 4.44
C VAL A 193 7.69 28.86 5.22
N THR A 194 8.32 28.13 6.14
CA THR A 194 7.76 27.00 6.91
C THR A 194 6.40 27.27 7.55
N ALA A 195 6.19 28.48 8.09
CA ALA A 195 4.96 28.85 8.79
C ALA A 195 3.73 28.94 7.87
N THR A 196 3.93 29.24 6.58
CA THR A 196 2.84 29.59 5.65
C THR A 196 2.12 28.38 5.06
N ILE A 197 2.79 27.25 4.86
CA ILE A 197 2.19 26.05 4.25
C ILE A 197 0.98 25.52 5.05
N PRO A 198 1.09 25.21 6.36
CA PRO A 198 -0.06 24.76 7.15
C PRO A 198 -1.11 25.85 7.39
N ALA A 199 -0.70 27.11 7.50
CA ALA A 199 -1.58 28.20 7.92
C ALA A 199 -2.28 28.96 6.77
N SER A 200 -1.72 28.91 5.55
CA SER A 200 -2.17 29.74 4.42
C SER A 200 -2.41 28.95 3.14
N TYR A 201 -1.50 28.06 2.73
CA TYR A 201 -1.66 27.29 1.48
C TYR A 201 -2.60 26.09 1.65
N ASN A 202 -2.33 25.21 2.61
CA ASN A 202 -3.12 24.00 2.81
C ASN A 202 -4.60 24.24 3.15
N PRO A 203 -4.98 25.31 3.90
CA PRO A 203 -6.38 25.70 4.06
C PRO A 203 -7.06 26.12 2.74
N GLN A 204 -6.35 26.81 1.85
CA GLN A 204 -6.88 27.19 0.53
C GLN A 204 -7.06 25.98 -0.39
N ILE A 205 -6.14 25.00 -0.35
CA ILE A 205 -6.27 23.72 -1.05
C ILE A 205 -7.45 22.90 -0.51
N LYS A 206 -7.62 22.84 0.82
CA LYS A 206 -8.78 22.19 1.48
C LYS A 206 -10.10 22.85 1.08
N LEU A 207 -10.14 24.18 1.06
CA LEU A 207 -11.30 24.95 0.61
C LEU A 207 -11.61 24.69 -0.87
N LEU A 208 -10.59 24.66 -1.74
CA LEU A 208 -10.74 24.30 -3.16
C LEU A 208 -11.31 22.89 -3.34
N ALA A 209 -10.82 21.92 -2.56
CA ALA A 209 -11.28 20.53 -2.61
C ALA A 209 -12.79 20.42 -2.37
N SER A 210 -13.27 21.11 -1.33
CA SER A 210 -14.68 21.23 -1.00
C SER A 210 -15.46 21.96 -2.10
N GLN A 211 -15.01 23.15 -2.52
CA GLN A 211 -15.67 23.97 -3.55
C GLN A 211 -15.80 23.27 -4.91
N LYS A 212 -14.84 22.41 -5.27
CA LYS A 212 -14.85 21.66 -6.53
C LYS A 212 -15.43 20.25 -6.39
N SER A 213 -15.81 19.81 -5.18
CA SER A 213 -16.20 18.42 -4.90
C SER A 213 -15.20 17.41 -5.48
N VAL A 214 -13.92 17.55 -5.12
CA VAL A 214 -12.81 16.72 -5.62
C VAL A 214 -12.11 16.03 -4.45
N THR A 215 -11.69 14.78 -4.65
CA THR A 215 -10.97 14.01 -3.63
C THR A 215 -9.69 14.72 -3.22
N LEU A 216 -9.53 14.93 -1.91
CA LEU A 216 -8.33 15.48 -1.30
C LEU A 216 -7.57 14.38 -0.56
N VAL A 217 -6.25 14.37 -0.73
CA VAL A 217 -5.31 13.61 0.11
C VAL A 217 -4.50 14.59 0.95
N ASP A 218 -4.51 14.43 2.27
CA ASP A 218 -3.75 15.32 3.16
C ASP A 218 -2.32 14.80 3.38
N SER A 219 -1.48 14.91 2.35
CA SER A 219 -0.07 14.51 2.41
C SER A 219 0.73 15.28 3.47
N TYR A 220 0.35 16.53 3.79
CA TYR A 220 0.90 17.26 4.94
C TYR A 220 0.64 16.50 6.25
N ALA A 221 -0.63 16.19 6.55
CA ALA A 221 -0.99 15.48 7.77
C ALA A 221 -0.34 14.09 7.88
N ALA A 222 -0.13 13.40 6.75
CA ALA A 222 0.54 12.11 6.70
C ALA A 222 2.01 12.12 7.18
N VAL A 223 2.72 13.25 7.06
CA VAL A 223 4.18 13.32 7.34
C VAL A 223 4.57 14.37 8.39
N ALA A 224 3.75 15.38 8.66
CA ALA A 224 4.12 16.53 9.49
C ALA A 224 4.58 16.16 10.91
N ALA A 225 3.97 15.15 11.52
CA ALA A 225 4.24 14.73 12.91
C ALA A 225 5.65 14.15 13.14
N ASN A 226 6.42 13.86 12.09
CA ASN A 226 7.80 13.37 12.20
C ASN A 226 8.68 13.91 11.05
N TRP A 227 8.36 15.11 10.53
CA TRP A 227 8.91 15.58 9.25
C TRP A 227 10.44 15.61 9.21
N SER A 228 11.10 15.99 10.31
CA SER A 228 12.56 16.01 10.45
C SER A 228 13.24 14.66 10.14
N ASN A 229 12.56 13.53 10.39
CA ASN A 229 13.05 12.18 10.10
C ASN A 229 12.44 11.58 8.81
N LEU A 230 11.53 12.30 8.14
CA LEU A 230 10.82 11.87 6.93
C LEU A 230 11.23 12.67 5.68
N THR A 231 12.24 13.54 5.81
CA THR A 231 12.80 14.39 4.76
C THR A 231 14.29 14.11 4.56
N LEU A 232 14.82 14.54 3.40
CA LEU A 232 16.25 14.53 3.09
C LEU A 232 16.93 15.82 3.60
N GLU A 233 16.41 16.98 3.20
CA GLU A 233 17.00 18.29 3.52
C GLU A 233 15.98 19.35 3.98
N GLY A 234 14.86 18.88 4.53
CA GLY A 234 13.78 19.72 5.06
C GLY A 234 12.65 20.00 4.07
N LEU A 235 12.79 19.63 2.79
CA LEU A 235 11.80 19.87 1.73
C LEU A 235 11.39 18.57 1.00
N HIS A 236 12.33 17.80 0.48
CA HIS A 236 11.99 16.57 -0.23
C HIS A 236 11.78 15.42 0.77
N PRO A 237 10.72 14.61 0.63
CA PRO A 237 10.54 13.41 1.43
C PRO A 237 11.66 12.41 1.18
N ASN A 238 12.16 11.77 2.23
CA ASN A 238 13.01 10.59 2.10
C ASN A 238 12.17 9.35 1.75
N ASP A 239 12.80 8.19 1.71
CA ASP A 239 12.18 6.94 1.26
C ASP A 239 10.97 6.52 2.15
N ALA A 240 11.02 6.82 3.44
CA ALA A 240 9.93 6.61 4.40
C ALA A 240 8.83 7.68 4.29
N GLY A 241 9.20 8.95 4.10
CA GLY A 241 8.23 10.03 3.83
C GLY A 241 7.43 9.80 2.55
N SER A 242 8.11 9.42 1.47
CA SER A 242 7.50 9.04 0.18
C SER A 242 6.55 7.86 0.32
N LEU A 243 6.87 6.88 1.18
CA LEU A 243 5.98 5.75 1.46
C LEU A 243 4.70 6.17 2.21
N LEU A 244 4.78 7.09 3.18
CA LEU A 244 3.60 7.59 3.90
C LEU A 244 2.67 8.41 2.98
N ILE A 245 3.24 9.24 2.10
CA ILE A 245 2.48 9.96 1.07
C ILE A 245 1.78 8.97 0.13
N ALA A 246 2.50 7.93 -0.32
CA ALA A 246 1.93 6.88 -1.15
C ALA A 246 0.80 6.11 -0.44
N GLN A 247 0.92 5.85 0.87
CA GLN A 247 -0.15 5.23 1.66
C GLN A 247 -1.40 6.11 1.70
N ALA A 248 -1.23 7.41 1.94
CA ALA A 248 -2.33 8.37 1.95
C ALA A 248 -3.08 8.41 0.60
N PHE A 249 -2.36 8.41 -0.53
CA PHE A 249 -2.98 8.27 -1.85
C PHE A 249 -3.66 6.90 -2.04
N SER A 250 -3.02 5.80 -1.64
CA SER A 250 -3.57 4.45 -1.81
C SER A 250 -4.91 4.23 -1.11
N ALA A 251 -5.15 4.94 0.01
CA ALA A 251 -6.40 4.89 0.76
C ALA A 251 -7.54 5.72 0.15
N ALA A 252 -7.23 6.64 -0.76
CA ALA A 252 -8.20 7.54 -1.41
C ALA A 252 -8.52 7.14 -2.86
N LEU A 253 -7.80 6.19 -3.44
CA LEU A 253 -7.97 5.76 -4.83
C LEU A 253 -8.91 4.54 -4.95
N PRO A 254 -9.94 4.59 -5.82
CA PRO A 254 -10.89 3.49 -6.00
C PRO A 254 -10.27 2.31 -6.76
N CYS A 255 -9.54 1.45 -6.03
CA CYS A 255 -8.94 0.22 -6.52
C CYS A 255 -9.88 -0.98 -6.30
N SER A 256 -10.95 -1.05 -7.11
CA SER A 256 -11.97 -2.10 -7.04
C SER A 256 -11.48 -3.49 -7.49
N GLY A 257 -10.38 -3.54 -8.26
CA GLY A 257 -9.69 -4.76 -8.65
C GLY A 257 -8.73 -5.30 -7.59
N GLY A 258 -8.64 -4.68 -6.41
CA GLY A 258 -7.78 -5.21 -5.36
C GLY A 258 -7.57 -4.38 -4.11
N SER A 259 -8.61 -4.24 -3.28
CA SER A 259 -8.56 -3.85 -1.84
C SER A 259 -7.37 -2.96 -1.43
N GLY A 260 -7.33 -1.77 -2.03
CA GLY A 260 -6.37 -0.70 -1.71
C GLY A 260 -6.75 0.00 -0.41
N GLY A 261 -5.95 -0.22 0.64
CA GLY A 261 -6.23 0.30 1.98
C GLY A 261 -5.26 -0.24 3.01
N GLY A 262 -4.03 0.29 3.01
CA GLY A 262 -2.97 -0.10 3.96
C GLY A 262 -2.35 -1.49 3.72
N GLY A 263 -1.04 -1.54 3.50
CA GLY A 263 -0.31 -2.79 3.25
C GLY A 263 -0.04 -3.62 4.51
N CYS A 264 -0.30 -4.92 4.44
CA CYS A 264 0.30 -5.92 5.33
C CYS A 264 1.56 -6.49 4.66
N PHE A 265 2.61 -5.67 4.46
CA PHE A 265 3.76 -5.98 3.59
C PHE A 265 4.39 -7.36 3.80
N ILE A 266 4.60 -7.79 5.05
CA ILE A 266 5.18 -9.12 5.34
C ILE A 266 4.26 -10.24 4.84
N ALA A 267 2.94 -10.09 5.02
CA ALA A 267 1.97 -11.04 4.52
C ALA A 267 1.88 -10.98 2.99
N THR A 268 1.84 -9.78 2.38
CA THR A 268 1.90 -9.59 0.93
C THR A 268 3.16 -10.23 0.32
N ALA A 269 4.33 -10.08 0.94
CA ALA A 269 5.59 -10.66 0.46
C ALA A 269 5.61 -12.20 0.57
N ALA A 270 4.99 -12.75 1.61
CA ALA A 270 4.90 -14.19 1.82
C ALA A 270 3.85 -14.85 0.90
N PHE A 271 2.65 -14.28 0.80
CA PHE A 271 1.54 -14.82 0.01
C PHE A 271 1.53 -14.36 -1.46
N GLY A 272 2.38 -13.39 -1.82
CA GLY A 272 2.60 -12.92 -3.21
C GLY A 272 1.63 -11.84 -3.69
N SER A 273 0.56 -11.57 -2.95
CA SER A 273 -0.56 -10.75 -3.38
C SER A 273 -1.15 -9.98 -2.20
N SER A 274 -1.60 -8.74 -2.44
CA SER A 274 -2.22 -7.90 -1.40
C SER A 274 -3.72 -8.17 -1.23
N ILE A 275 -4.32 -8.94 -2.15
CA ILE A 275 -5.75 -9.28 -2.19
C ILE A 275 -6.04 -10.69 -1.67
N GLU A 276 -5.00 -11.49 -1.49
CA GLU A 276 -5.10 -12.88 -1.08
C GLU A 276 -5.96 -13.03 0.19
N PRO A 277 -6.85 -14.02 0.30
CA PRO A 277 -7.82 -14.09 1.40
C PRO A 277 -7.18 -13.97 2.78
N GLN A 278 -6.01 -14.58 2.94
CA GLN A 278 -5.17 -14.55 4.14
C GLN A 278 -4.67 -13.13 4.49
N VAL A 279 -4.25 -12.36 3.49
CA VAL A 279 -3.76 -10.98 3.63
C VAL A 279 -4.92 -10.02 3.88
N THR A 280 -6.03 -10.20 3.16
CA THR A 280 -7.28 -9.43 3.32
C THR A 280 -7.89 -9.61 4.71
N LEU A 281 -7.83 -10.83 5.27
CA LEU A 281 -8.27 -11.10 6.64
C LEU A 281 -7.42 -10.38 7.70
N LEU A 282 -6.10 -10.37 7.54
CA LEU A 282 -5.17 -9.63 8.41
C LEU A 282 -5.38 -8.10 8.31
N LYS A 283 -5.64 -7.57 7.10
CA LYS A 283 -6.04 -6.16 6.89
C LYS A 283 -7.33 -5.85 7.65
N ARG A 284 -8.39 -6.65 7.48
CA ARG A 284 -9.68 -6.47 8.17
C ARG A 284 -9.52 -6.51 9.69
N PHE A 285 -8.71 -7.42 10.23
CA PHE A 285 -8.43 -7.48 11.67
C PHE A 285 -7.71 -6.22 12.16
N ARG A 286 -6.70 -5.74 11.43
CA ARG A 286 -6.00 -4.49 11.72
C ARG A 286 -6.98 -3.31 11.78
N ASP A 287 -7.87 -3.19 10.81
CA ASP A 287 -8.76 -2.04 10.69
C ASP A 287 -9.91 -2.08 11.70
N GLN A 288 -10.48 -3.26 11.94
CA GLN A 288 -11.62 -3.43 12.85
C GLN A 288 -11.25 -3.55 14.32
N PHE A 289 -10.00 -3.93 14.67
CA PHE A 289 -9.55 -4.13 16.05
C PHE A 289 -8.33 -3.29 16.42
N LEU A 290 -7.21 -3.42 15.69
CA LEU A 290 -5.96 -2.76 16.09
C LEU A 290 -6.09 -1.22 16.05
N LEU A 291 -6.57 -0.66 14.95
CA LEU A 291 -6.66 0.79 14.76
C LEU A 291 -7.65 1.50 15.70
N LYS A 292 -8.57 0.77 16.35
CA LYS A 292 -9.48 1.33 17.37
C LYS A 292 -8.79 1.67 18.68
N SER A 293 -7.63 1.09 18.98
CA SER A 293 -6.87 1.30 20.23
C SER A 293 -5.58 2.11 20.00
N ASP A 294 -5.16 2.92 20.98
CA ASP A 294 -3.89 3.66 20.90
C ASP A 294 -2.67 2.74 20.77
N MET A 295 -2.65 1.65 21.53
CA MET A 295 -1.58 0.65 21.46
C MET A 295 -1.54 -0.05 20.11
N GLY A 296 -2.70 -0.36 19.52
CA GLY A 296 -2.77 -0.93 18.18
C GLY A 296 -2.39 0.07 17.09
N ARG A 297 -2.73 1.36 17.22
CA ARG A 297 -2.24 2.43 16.33
C ARG A 297 -0.71 2.57 16.41
N LEU A 298 -0.13 2.53 17.60
CA LEU A 298 1.32 2.56 17.79
C LEU A 298 2.02 1.33 17.19
N PHE A 299 1.49 0.12 17.44
CA PHE A 299 1.97 -1.12 16.83
C PHE A 299 1.92 -1.06 15.31
N VAL A 300 0.80 -0.62 14.74
CA VAL A 300 0.62 -0.49 13.29
C VAL A 300 1.59 0.55 12.71
N LYS A 301 1.82 1.68 13.39
CA LYS A 301 2.83 2.69 12.99
C LYS A 301 4.25 2.10 12.97
N ALA A 302 4.64 1.36 14.00
CA ALA A 302 5.94 0.68 14.04
C ALA A 302 6.06 -0.38 12.94
N TYR A 303 5.01 -1.17 12.71
CA TYR A 303 4.94 -2.11 11.59
C TYR A 303 5.13 -1.42 10.25
N TYR A 304 4.40 -0.34 9.95
CA TYR A 304 4.55 0.43 8.72
C TYR A 304 5.95 1.02 8.52
N HIS A 305 6.68 1.30 9.59
CA HIS A 305 8.04 1.83 9.54
C HIS A 305 9.10 0.75 9.27
N TYR A 306 9.06 -0.38 9.99
CA TYR A 306 10.10 -1.41 9.93
C TYR A 306 9.84 -2.54 8.92
N SER A 307 8.58 -2.84 8.61
CA SER A 307 8.24 -3.98 7.75
C SER A 307 8.57 -3.84 6.25
N PRO A 308 8.66 -2.65 5.62
CA PRO A 308 8.96 -2.55 4.18
C PRO A 308 10.29 -3.22 3.74
N PRO A 309 11.47 -2.91 4.32
CA PRO A 309 12.72 -3.58 3.92
C PRO A 309 12.72 -5.09 4.25
N ILE A 310 12.08 -5.48 5.36
CA ILE A 310 11.93 -6.89 5.76
C ILE A 310 11.08 -7.63 4.73
N ALA A 311 9.97 -7.04 4.29
CA ALA A 311 9.08 -7.61 3.27
C ALA A 311 9.77 -7.71 1.91
N GLU A 312 10.59 -6.72 1.53
CA GLU A 312 11.41 -6.82 0.31
C GLU A 312 12.40 -7.98 0.39
N PHE A 313 13.09 -8.16 1.51
CA PHE A 313 14.00 -9.31 1.71
C PHE A 313 13.26 -10.66 1.65
N ILE A 314 12.10 -10.78 2.32
CA ILE A 314 11.23 -11.97 2.23
C ILE A 314 10.77 -12.23 0.79
N SER A 315 10.43 -11.17 0.03
CA SER A 315 9.90 -11.30 -1.34
C SER A 315 10.87 -12.01 -2.30
N ARG A 316 12.18 -11.98 -2.01
CA ARG A 316 13.26 -12.55 -2.83
C ARG A 316 13.61 -14.01 -2.47
N HIS A 317 13.18 -14.52 -1.31
CA HIS A 317 13.62 -15.82 -0.78
C HIS A 317 12.46 -16.81 -0.55
N GLY A 318 12.39 -17.88 -1.36
CA GLY A 318 11.29 -18.85 -1.32
C GLY A 318 11.14 -19.60 0.02
N THR A 319 12.25 -20.02 0.62
CA THR A 319 12.28 -20.66 1.95
C THR A 319 11.75 -19.74 3.04
N LEU A 320 12.16 -18.46 3.03
CA LEU A 320 11.72 -17.47 4.00
C LEU A 320 10.22 -17.14 3.84
N LYS A 321 9.68 -17.09 2.61
CA LYS A 321 8.22 -17.03 2.40
C LYS A 321 7.52 -18.20 3.07
N MET A 322 8.02 -19.42 2.93
CA MET A 322 7.41 -20.61 3.55
C MET A 322 7.43 -20.52 5.07
N ALA A 323 8.55 -20.13 5.67
CA ALA A 323 8.64 -19.89 7.12
C ALA A 323 7.61 -18.85 7.59
N VAL A 324 7.53 -17.69 6.93
CA VAL A 324 6.58 -16.63 7.26
C VAL A 324 5.12 -17.08 7.10
N ARG A 325 4.78 -17.86 6.06
CA ARG A 325 3.44 -18.45 5.91
C ARG A 325 3.10 -19.33 7.13
N THR A 326 3.99 -20.26 7.48
CA THR A 326 3.82 -21.17 8.63
C THR A 326 3.65 -20.40 9.94
N THR A 327 4.42 -19.33 10.17
CA THR A 327 4.27 -18.47 11.36
C THR A 327 2.96 -17.67 11.36
N LEU A 328 2.47 -17.24 10.19
CA LEU A 328 1.23 -16.45 10.10
C LEU A 328 -0.05 -17.30 10.15
N TYR A 329 -0.03 -18.56 9.72
CA TYR A 329 -1.24 -19.40 9.67
C TYR A 329 -2.04 -19.47 10.99
N PRO A 330 -1.41 -19.65 12.18
CA PRO A 330 -2.14 -19.61 13.45
C PRO A 330 -2.82 -18.26 13.74
N LEU A 331 -2.16 -17.15 13.38
CA LEU A 331 -2.72 -15.81 13.53
C LEU A 331 -3.88 -15.56 12.54
N ILE A 332 -3.74 -16.03 11.30
CA ILE A 332 -4.78 -15.98 10.27
C ILE A 332 -6.02 -16.78 10.74
N GLY A 333 -5.82 -17.99 11.28
CA GLY A 333 -6.91 -18.80 11.87
C GLY A 333 -7.59 -18.10 13.05
N PHE A 334 -6.84 -17.42 13.92
CA PHE A 334 -7.41 -16.59 14.98
C PHE A 334 -8.22 -15.40 14.43
N CYS A 335 -7.70 -14.69 13.42
CA CYS A 335 -8.43 -13.60 12.77
C CYS A 335 -9.74 -14.10 12.12
N TYR A 336 -9.73 -15.30 11.52
CA TYR A 336 -10.92 -15.93 10.94
C TYR A 336 -11.97 -16.21 12.02
N LEU A 337 -11.56 -16.84 13.13
CA LEU A 337 -12.41 -17.12 14.29
C LEU A 337 -13.07 -15.87 14.88
N VAL A 338 -12.39 -14.73 14.86
CA VAL A 338 -12.92 -13.46 15.35
C VAL A 338 -13.88 -12.82 14.34
N LEU A 339 -13.47 -12.72 13.08
CA LEU A 339 -14.14 -11.91 12.04
C LEU A 339 -15.28 -12.64 11.32
N ASP A 340 -15.03 -13.87 10.86
CA ASP A 340 -15.83 -14.51 9.81
C ASP A 340 -16.47 -15.83 10.25
N ALA A 341 -15.87 -16.53 11.21
CA ALA A 341 -16.39 -17.81 11.69
C ALA A 341 -17.80 -17.64 12.28
N SER A 342 -18.72 -18.46 11.79
CA SER A 342 -20.10 -18.57 12.28
C SER A 342 -20.16 -19.10 13.72
N PHE A 343 -21.32 -18.98 14.36
CA PHE A 343 -21.53 -19.54 15.70
C PHE A 343 -21.29 -21.06 15.74
N ILE A 344 -21.70 -21.78 14.68
CA ILE A 344 -21.53 -23.23 14.57
C ILE A 344 -20.05 -23.60 14.46
N GLU A 345 -19.26 -22.90 13.63
CA GLU A 345 -17.81 -23.16 13.50
C GLU A 345 -17.07 -22.89 14.81
N ARG A 346 -17.40 -21.78 15.50
CA ARG A 346 -16.85 -21.48 16.83
C ARG A 346 -17.18 -22.59 17.83
N LEU A 347 -18.42 -23.08 17.84
CA LEU A 347 -18.87 -24.15 18.72
C LEU A 347 -18.17 -25.49 18.39
N SER A 348 -18.07 -25.86 17.11
CA SER A 348 -17.38 -27.06 16.65
C SER A 348 -15.90 -27.06 17.05
N ILE A 349 -15.20 -25.94 16.87
CA ILE A 349 -13.79 -25.78 17.25
C ILE A 349 -13.63 -25.82 18.78
N PHE A 350 -14.55 -25.19 19.53
CA PHE A 350 -14.56 -25.27 20.99
C PHE A 350 -14.78 -26.70 21.51
N MET A 351 -15.72 -27.44 20.93
CA MET A 351 -15.98 -28.84 21.27
C MET A 351 -14.81 -29.76 20.90
N LEU A 352 -14.15 -29.53 19.77
CA LEU A 352 -12.93 -30.24 19.39
C LEU A 352 -11.81 -30.02 20.42
N LEU A 353 -11.58 -28.78 20.84
CA LEU A 353 -10.57 -28.44 21.85
C LEU A 353 -10.89 -29.04 23.22
N LEU A 354 -12.16 -29.04 23.64
CA LEU A 354 -12.61 -29.74 24.84
C LEU A 354 -12.40 -31.26 24.73
N GLY A 355 -12.68 -31.86 23.58
CA GLY A 355 -12.45 -33.29 23.33
C GLY A 355 -10.98 -33.67 23.43
N VAL A 356 -10.08 -32.88 22.82
CA VAL A 356 -8.63 -33.10 22.89
C VAL A 356 -8.12 -32.92 24.32
N ALA A 357 -8.53 -31.86 25.02
CA ALA A 357 -8.17 -31.63 26.42
C ALA A 357 -8.67 -32.75 27.34
N GLY A 358 -9.91 -33.20 27.15
CA GLY A 358 -10.50 -34.33 27.87
C GLY A 358 -9.75 -35.63 27.62
N SER A 359 -9.37 -35.91 26.37
CA SER A 359 -8.56 -37.08 26.00
C SER A 359 -7.16 -37.04 26.61
N ALA A 360 -6.49 -35.88 26.61
CA ALA A 360 -5.20 -35.70 27.25
C ALA A 360 -5.28 -35.88 28.78
N LEU A 361 -6.31 -35.33 29.42
CA LEU A 361 -6.58 -35.51 30.86
C LEU A 361 -6.92 -36.97 31.19
N TRP A 362 -7.66 -37.67 30.33
CA TRP A 362 -7.96 -39.09 30.50
C TRP A 362 -6.70 -39.96 30.36
N LEU A 363 -5.85 -39.71 29.35
CA LEU A 363 -4.57 -40.39 29.19
C LEU A 363 -3.64 -40.15 30.40
N ALA A 364 -3.57 -38.91 30.89
CA ALA A 364 -2.79 -38.56 32.08
C ALA A 364 -3.32 -39.26 33.35
N ARG A 365 -4.64 -39.31 33.54
CA ARG A 365 -5.28 -40.05 34.64
C ARG A 365 -5.08 -41.56 34.53
N ARG A 366 -5.16 -42.13 33.31
CA ARG A 366 -4.93 -43.56 33.05
C ARG A 366 -3.49 -43.95 33.40
N ARG A 367 -2.49 -43.20 32.91
CA ARG A 367 -1.07 -43.42 33.24
C ARG A 367 -0.81 -43.38 34.75
N ARG A 368 -1.41 -42.43 35.49
CA ARG A 368 -1.29 -42.37 36.96
C ARG A 368 -1.89 -43.59 37.67
N ARG A 369 -2.99 -44.16 37.18
CA ARG A 369 -3.59 -45.37 37.76
C ARG A 369 -2.74 -46.61 37.55
N THR A 370 -2.06 -46.74 36.41
CA THR A 370 -1.20 -47.89 36.13
C THR A 370 0.04 -47.92 37.04
N VAL A 371 0.59 -46.75 37.38
CA VAL A 371 1.78 -46.60 38.26
C VAL A 371 1.47 -46.84 39.75
N ILE A 372 0.18 -46.89 40.15
CA ILE A 372 -0.24 -47.17 41.54
C ILE A 372 -0.56 -48.67 41.75
N LEU A 373 -0.61 -49.45 40.67
CA LEU A 373 -0.93 -50.89 40.67
C LEU A 373 0.28 -51.76 40.27
N SER A 374 1.48 -51.17 40.30
CA SER A 374 2.78 -51.77 40.02
C SER A 374 3.76 -51.43 41.15
#